data_AF-A0A5C5E5C1-F1
#
_entry.id   AF-A0A5C5E5C1-F1
#
_cell.length_a   1.000
_cell.length_b   1.000
_cell.length_c   1.000
_cell.angle_alpha   90.00
_cell.angle_beta   90.00
_cell.angle_gamma   90.00
#
_symmetry.space_group_name_H-M   'P 1'
#
loop_
_entity.id
_entity.type
_entity.pdbx_description
1 polymer ?
#
loop_
_entity_poly.entity_id
_entity_poly.type
_entity_poly.pdbx_seq_one_letter_code
_entity_poly.pdbx_strand_id
1 'polypeptide(L)'
;MTSARGRTSGLLLCRKRHYLDVCSIKYLMKDYCWQVRMDQGLSCWTIVVSTNFLSRERGTTQMNETRKSRQGKKRILKTVLSILMIAMIGVIAYMFKAYSDIGSTAESIYNEVSVVEMREESIEVETATQPISFVLLGVDTGTAEEERTETGRSDTIIVCTVNPNTKTTTLLSIPRDTYSEIMGYGDLYDYYGDYYDKMNHAYAFGGTEMSINTVQEFLNIPIDYYVEVNFDGLVDIVDAVGGIEITSPLTFDFYGPQFIEGETRILTGFEALQFARMRKQDPDGDLGRQKRQQMVIKAILDKVLTMGTVVNYKNILTTLEDNVQLNMSLDEIISIASGYRKSMETFQQFYVEGQEVYIDEIYYYYVDPEERLRLSNILRTELELPEVSLEDISTSANELDFETQQYETDSSSTDTTYDSSTYGQSDVYTPNYSDPYSEETVTEETYTEEYYYDETDTYYEEDPYASTYDSSY
;
A
#
# COMPACT_ATOMS: atom_id res chain seq x y z
N MET A 1 -80.58 11.44 -59.93
CA MET A 1 -80.21 12.71 -59.27
C MET A 1 -79.52 12.30 -57.96
N THR A 2 -78.24 12.49 -57.71
CA THR A 2 -77.36 13.65 -57.91
C THR A 2 -75.92 13.17 -58.19
N SER A 3 -75.24 13.93 -59.04
CA SER A 3 -73.84 13.75 -59.46
C SER A 3 -72.90 14.44 -58.48
N ALA A 4 -71.72 13.87 -58.23
CA ALA A 4 -70.54 14.65 -57.88
C ALA A 4 -69.29 14.02 -58.52
N ARG A 5 -68.69 14.78 -59.45
CA ARG A 5 -67.46 14.49 -60.17
C ARG A 5 -66.23 14.86 -59.33
N GLY A 6 -65.17 14.07 -59.49
CA GLY A 6 -63.85 14.56 -59.90
C GLY A 6 -62.83 14.90 -58.80
N ARG A 7 -61.67 14.24 -58.86
CA ARG A 7 -60.41 14.87 -59.32
C ARG A 7 -59.31 13.83 -59.47
N THR A 8 -58.88 13.65 -60.71
CA THR A 8 -57.55 13.12 -61.07
C THR A 8 -56.56 14.28 -61.01
N SER A 9 -55.43 14.09 -60.34
CA SER A 9 -54.28 14.97 -60.44
C SER A 9 -53.10 14.13 -60.93
N GLY A 10 -52.72 14.36 -62.19
CA GLY A 10 -51.44 13.90 -62.73
C GLY A 10 -50.32 14.87 -62.31
N LEU A 11 -49.14 14.32 -62.05
CA LEU A 11 -47.91 15.11 -62.00
C LEU A 11 -46.96 14.58 -63.09
N LEU A 12 -46.75 15.41 -64.11
CA LEU A 12 -45.68 15.27 -65.09
C LEU A 12 -44.41 15.90 -64.51
N LEU A 13 -43.28 15.20 -64.53
CA LEU A 13 -41.95 15.82 -64.50
C LEU A 13 -41.02 15.11 -65.49
N CYS A 14 -40.35 15.93 -66.31
CA CYS A 14 -39.57 15.53 -67.47
C CYS A 14 -38.06 15.66 -67.17
N ARG A 15 -37.31 14.55 -67.36
CA ARG A 15 -35.94 14.39 -67.91
C ARG A 15 -34.77 15.30 -67.43
N LYS A 16 -33.75 14.71 -66.78
CA LYS A 16 -32.36 14.52 -67.29
C LYS A 16 -31.40 13.89 -66.25
N ARG A 17 -30.75 12.79 -66.67
CA ARG A 17 -29.37 12.28 -66.46
C ARG A 17 -28.62 12.45 -65.10
N HIS A 18 -28.05 11.30 -64.71
CA HIS A 18 -26.88 11.00 -63.87
C HIS A 18 -27.11 10.47 -62.43
N TYR A 19 -26.67 9.21 -62.27
CA TYR A 19 -26.08 8.53 -61.11
C TYR A 19 -26.23 9.17 -59.73
N LEU A 20 -26.80 8.43 -58.77
CA LEU A 20 -26.07 7.91 -57.60
C LEU A 20 -26.95 7.00 -56.73
N ASP A 21 -26.23 6.16 -55.99
CA ASP A 21 -26.63 4.95 -55.27
C ASP A 21 -27.58 5.11 -54.08
N VAL A 22 -28.34 4.02 -53.89
CA VAL A 22 -28.66 3.31 -52.64
C VAL A 22 -28.57 4.10 -51.33
N CYS A 23 -29.73 4.39 -50.72
CA CYS A 23 -29.93 4.18 -49.28
C CYS A 23 -31.41 4.18 -48.87
N SER A 24 -31.75 3.15 -48.09
CA SER A 24 -32.67 3.18 -46.93
C SER A 24 -34.17 3.46 -47.13
N ILE A 25 -34.99 2.45 -46.80
CA ILE A 25 -35.90 2.44 -45.64
C ILE A 25 -36.61 1.07 -45.64
N LYS A 26 -36.17 0.17 -44.73
CA LYS A 26 -36.87 -1.07 -44.40
C LYS A 26 -37.56 -0.84 -43.06
N TYR A 27 -38.87 -0.72 -43.05
CA TYR A 27 -39.69 -0.98 -41.86
C TYR A 27 -41.01 -1.62 -42.28
N LEU A 28 -41.41 -2.61 -41.48
CA LEU A 28 -42.73 -3.23 -41.39
C LEU A 28 -43.22 -3.93 -42.66
N MET A 29 -43.19 -5.27 -42.66
CA MET A 29 -44.40 -6.11 -42.70
C MET A 29 -43.97 -7.57 -42.47
N LYS A 30 -44.36 -8.09 -41.31
CA LYS A 30 -44.40 -9.53 -41.02
C LYS A 30 -45.56 -10.16 -41.77
N ASP A 31 -45.36 -11.40 -42.19
CA ASP A 31 -46.38 -12.41 -42.50
C ASP A 31 -47.15 -12.30 -43.83
N TYR A 32 -46.44 -12.22 -44.95
CA TYR A 32 -47.00 -12.65 -46.25
C TYR A 32 -45.99 -13.48 -47.05
N CYS A 33 -46.32 -14.75 -47.29
CA CYS A 33 -45.65 -15.59 -48.27
C CYS A 33 -46.12 -15.19 -49.67
N TRP A 34 -45.22 -14.59 -50.45
CA TRP A 34 -45.45 -14.31 -51.87
C TRP A 34 -44.91 -15.47 -52.71
N GLN A 35 -45.78 -16.12 -53.47
CA GLN A 35 -45.38 -17.13 -54.43
C GLN A 35 -45.41 -16.51 -55.83
N VAL A 36 -44.25 -16.04 -56.29
CA VAL A 36 -44.07 -15.52 -57.66
C VAL A 36 -43.68 -16.71 -58.55
N ARG A 37 -44.57 -17.12 -59.45
CA ARG A 37 -44.26 -18.07 -60.52
C ARG A 37 -44.16 -17.28 -61.82
N MET A 38 -42.95 -17.20 -62.37
CA MET A 38 -42.68 -16.60 -63.69
C MET A 38 -42.85 -17.67 -64.76
N ASP A 39 -43.64 -17.39 -65.80
CA ASP A 39 -43.68 -18.19 -67.01
C ASP A 39 -43.43 -17.29 -68.23
N GLN A 40 -42.66 -17.81 -69.18
CA GLN A 40 -42.11 -17.10 -70.33
C GLN A 40 -43.07 -17.21 -71.52
N GLY A 41 -43.68 -16.10 -71.94
CA GLY A 41 -44.46 -16.08 -73.16
C GLY A 41 -45.16 -14.76 -73.44
N LEU A 42 -44.61 -14.00 -74.40
CA LEU A 42 -45.29 -13.05 -75.29
C LEU A 42 -46.40 -12.15 -74.71
N SER A 43 -46.04 -10.87 -74.57
CA SER A 43 -46.89 -9.68 -74.77
C SER A 43 -48.28 -9.66 -74.09
N CYS A 44 -48.37 -8.78 -73.07
CA CYS A 44 -49.55 -8.15 -72.45
C CYS A 44 -49.82 -8.59 -71.00
N TRP A 45 -49.63 -7.67 -70.05
CA TRP A 45 -49.87 -7.89 -68.63
C TRP A 45 -51.28 -7.40 -68.26
N THR A 46 -52.15 -8.31 -67.81
CA THR A 46 -53.42 -7.99 -67.15
C THR A 46 -53.37 -8.53 -65.72
N ILE A 47 -53.43 -7.65 -64.73
CA ILE A 47 -53.54 -8.03 -63.31
C ILE A 47 -55.03 -8.20 -62.99
N VAL A 48 -55.45 -9.43 -62.71
CA VAL A 48 -56.78 -9.72 -62.17
C VAL A 48 -56.65 -9.86 -60.65
N VAL A 49 -57.19 -8.90 -59.91
CA VAL A 49 -57.38 -9.01 -58.45
C VAL A 49 -58.76 -9.60 -58.21
N SER A 50 -58.84 -10.85 -57.79
CA SER A 50 -60.10 -11.48 -57.36
C SER A 50 -60.19 -11.42 -55.84
N THR A 51 -61.15 -10.65 -55.32
CA THR A 51 -61.56 -10.70 -53.92
C THR A 51 -62.66 -11.75 -53.77
N ASN A 52 -62.32 -12.96 -53.31
CA ASN A 52 -63.32 -13.94 -52.92
C ASN A 52 -63.79 -13.64 -51.50
N PHE A 53 -65.00 -13.08 -51.42
CA PHE A 53 -65.81 -12.94 -50.23
C PHE A 53 -66.36 -14.33 -49.86
N LEU A 54 -65.83 -14.94 -48.80
CA LEU A 54 -66.37 -16.19 -48.26
C LEU A 54 -66.95 -15.97 -46.87
N SER A 55 -68.25 -16.28 -46.81
CA SER A 55 -69.17 -16.16 -45.69
C SER A 55 -68.73 -16.99 -44.47
N ARG A 56 -68.93 -16.40 -43.29
CA ARG A 56 -68.60 -16.94 -41.97
C ARG A 56 -69.69 -17.90 -41.51
N GLU A 57 -69.43 -19.20 -41.55
CA GLU A 57 -70.19 -20.18 -40.77
C GLU A 57 -69.59 -20.34 -39.37
N ARG A 58 -70.46 -20.24 -38.36
CA ARG A 58 -70.14 -20.45 -36.95
C ARG A 58 -70.09 -21.95 -36.66
N GLY A 59 -68.88 -22.52 -36.66
CA GLY A 59 -68.59 -23.85 -36.11
C GLY A 59 -68.08 -23.72 -34.67
N THR A 60 -68.74 -24.41 -33.75
CA THR A 60 -68.37 -24.55 -32.33
C THR A 60 -67.12 -25.41 -32.16
N THR A 61 -66.03 -24.82 -31.65
CA THR A 61 -64.90 -25.57 -31.09
C THR A 61 -64.37 -24.85 -29.84
N GLN A 62 -65.04 -25.04 -28.70
CA GLN A 62 -64.43 -24.80 -27.40
C GLN A 62 -64.11 -26.16 -26.76
N MET A 63 -62.92 -26.22 -26.15
CA MET A 63 -62.33 -27.27 -25.30
C MET A 63 -61.11 -27.96 -25.93
N ASN A 64 -59.95 -27.29 -25.89
CA ASN A 64 -58.64 -27.94 -25.65
C ASN A 64 -57.42 -27.00 -25.45
N GLU A 65 -57.59 -25.74 -25.02
CA GLU A 65 -56.44 -24.84 -24.86
C GLU A 65 -55.83 -24.79 -23.44
N THR A 66 -56.50 -25.28 -22.41
CA THR A 66 -56.03 -25.10 -21.01
C THR A 66 -54.93 -26.09 -20.57
N ARG A 67 -54.59 -27.11 -21.37
CA ARG A 67 -53.51 -28.07 -21.03
C ARG A 67 -52.12 -27.69 -21.59
N LYS A 68 -52.03 -26.90 -22.67
CA LYS A 68 -50.74 -26.50 -23.29
C LYS A 68 -50.00 -25.40 -22.51
N SER A 69 -50.71 -24.52 -21.80
CA SER A 69 -50.14 -23.38 -21.06
C SER A 69 -49.34 -23.79 -19.79
N ARG A 70 -49.76 -24.86 -19.10
CA ARG A 70 -49.07 -25.36 -17.89
C ARG A 70 -47.75 -26.07 -18.17
N GLN A 71 -47.58 -26.69 -19.35
CA GLN A 71 -46.33 -27.37 -19.73
C GLN A 71 -45.26 -26.39 -20.27
N GLY A 72 -45.66 -25.32 -20.96
CA GLY A 72 -44.73 -24.27 -21.42
C GLY A 72 -44.05 -23.52 -20.27
N LYS A 73 -44.82 -23.14 -19.23
CA LYS A 73 -44.26 -22.49 -18.02
C LYS A 73 -43.30 -23.38 -17.25
N LYS A 74 -43.56 -24.70 -17.17
CA LYS A 74 -42.64 -25.67 -16.54
C LYS A 74 -41.36 -25.90 -17.34
N ARG A 75 -41.40 -25.75 -18.68
CA ARG A 75 -40.20 -25.84 -19.53
C ARG A 75 -39.33 -24.59 -19.39
N ILE A 76 -39.94 -23.40 -19.43
CA ILE A 76 -39.23 -22.12 -19.23
C ILE A 76 -38.59 -22.07 -17.85
N LEU A 77 -39.32 -22.47 -16.79
CA LEU A 77 -38.78 -22.51 -15.42
C LEU A 77 -37.58 -23.46 -15.31
N LYS A 78 -37.63 -24.64 -15.94
CA LYS A 78 -36.50 -25.58 -15.96
C LYS A 78 -35.29 -25.00 -16.69
N THR A 79 -35.50 -24.34 -17.83
CA THR A 79 -34.41 -23.69 -18.57
C THR A 79 -33.76 -22.56 -17.75
N VAL A 80 -34.57 -21.73 -17.09
CA VAL A 80 -34.06 -20.66 -16.19
C VAL A 80 -33.30 -21.26 -15.01
N LEU A 81 -33.82 -22.32 -14.37
CA LEU A 81 -33.13 -23.01 -13.27
C LEU A 81 -31.80 -23.63 -13.72
N SER A 82 -31.75 -24.23 -14.92
CA SER A 82 -30.52 -24.79 -15.47
C SER A 82 -29.48 -23.73 -15.79
N ILE A 83 -29.88 -22.56 -16.31
CA ILE A 83 -28.97 -21.43 -16.55
C ILE A 83 -28.44 -20.89 -15.22
N LEU A 84 -29.30 -20.73 -14.20
CA LEU A 84 -28.89 -20.31 -12.86
C LEU A 84 -27.94 -21.32 -12.22
N MET A 85 -28.15 -22.62 -12.40
CA MET A 85 -27.25 -23.64 -11.85
C MET A 85 -25.89 -23.64 -12.56
N ILE A 86 -25.86 -23.44 -13.88
CA ILE A 86 -24.60 -23.29 -14.64
C ILE A 86 -23.87 -22.01 -14.22
N ALA A 87 -24.59 -20.91 -14.01
CA ALA A 87 -24.01 -19.67 -13.49
C ALA A 87 -23.46 -19.88 -12.07
N MET A 88 -24.18 -20.60 -11.21
CA MET A 88 -23.75 -20.93 -9.85
C MET A 88 -22.51 -21.83 -9.86
N ILE A 89 -22.45 -22.84 -10.73
CA ILE A 89 -21.26 -23.68 -10.91
C ILE A 89 -20.08 -22.85 -11.44
N GLY A 90 -20.33 -21.91 -12.37
CA GLY A 90 -19.32 -20.98 -12.86
C GLY A 90 -18.77 -20.08 -11.76
N VAL A 91 -19.64 -19.55 -10.89
CA VAL A 91 -19.24 -18.78 -9.71
C VAL A 91 -18.47 -19.67 -8.72
N ILE A 92 -18.92 -20.89 -8.44
CA ILE A 92 -18.23 -21.81 -7.53
C ILE A 92 -16.86 -22.20 -8.09
N ALA A 93 -16.74 -22.50 -9.39
CA ALA A 93 -15.47 -22.83 -10.03
C ALA A 93 -14.52 -21.62 -10.06
N TYR A 94 -15.04 -20.41 -10.30
CA TYR A 94 -14.28 -19.17 -10.21
C TYR A 94 -13.80 -18.91 -8.78
N MET A 95 -14.67 -19.09 -7.78
CA MET A 95 -14.34 -18.95 -6.36
C MET A 95 -13.31 -20.00 -5.92
N PHE A 96 -13.41 -21.24 -6.42
CA PHE A 96 -12.46 -22.31 -6.12
C PHE A 96 -11.09 -22.04 -6.75
N LYS A 97 -11.04 -21.61 -8.01
CA LYS A 97 -9.80 -21.19 -8.67
C LYS A 97 -9.18 -20.00 -7.93
N ALA A 98 -9.99 -19.00 -7.59
CA ALA A 98 -9.53 -17.87 -6.79
C ALA A 98 -8.98 -18.35 -5.44
N TYR A 99 -9.60 -19.33 -4.78
CA TYR A 99 -9.10 -19.89 -3.52
C TYR A 99 -7.78 -20.65 -3.68
N SER A 100 -7.62 -21.44 -4.76
CA SER A 100 -6.38 -22.19 -5.00
C SER A 100 -5.19 -21.30 -5.36
N ASP A 101 -5.41 -20.27 -6.19
CA ASP A 101 -4.37 -19.34 -6.61
C ASP A 101 -3.84 -18.51 -5.42
N ILE A 102 -4.67 -18.30 -4.39
CA ILE A 102 -4.29 -17.61 -3.15
C ILE A 102 -3.48 -18.48 -2.22
N GLY A 103 -3.76 -19.77 -2.16
CA GLY A 103 -2.97 -20.69 -1.34
C GLY A 103 -1.50 -20.60 -1.72
N SER A 104 -1.20 -20.52 -3.02
CA SER A 104 0.16 -20.37 -3.53
C SER A 104 0.78 -19.00 -3.27
N THR A 105 0.04 -17.90 -3.40
CA THR A 105 0.55 -16.53 -3.10
C THR A 105 0.76 -16.29 -1.61
N ALA A 106 -0.16 -16.79 -0.77
CA ALA A 106 0.00 -16.66 0.67
C ALA A 106 1.23 -17.45 1.16
N GLU A 107 1.56 -18.56 0.50
CA GLU A 107 2.74 -19.39 0.81
C GLU A 107 4.08 -18.75 0.38
N SER A 108 4.08 -17.79 -0.55
CA SER A 108 5.28 -17.08 -0.99
C SER A 108 5.58 -15.79 -0.21
N ILE A 109 4.55 -15.11 0.30
CA ILE A 109 4.71 -13.94 1.20
C ILE A 109 4.95 -14.40 2.65
N TYR A 110 4.40 -15.56 3.02
CA TYR A 110 4.61 -16.16 4.34
C TYR A 110 6.05 -16.67 4.47
N ASN A 111 6.81 -16.04 5.36
CA ASN A 111 8.14 -16.46 5.72
C ASN A 111 8.23 -16.55 7.25
N GLU A 112 8.39 -17.77 7.75
CA GLU A 112 8.53 -18.03 9.18
C GLU A 112 9.99 -17.79 9.58
N VAL A 113 10.17 -16.91 10.56
CA VAL A 113 11.48 -16.43 11.01
C VAL A 113 11.70 -16.88 12.45
N SER A 114 12.90 -17.35 12.79
CA SER A 114 13.21 -17.88 14.12
C SER A 114 13.43 -16.73 15.13
N VAL A 115 12.35 -16.22 15.70
CA VAL A 115 12.41 -15.13 16.67
C VAL A 115 12.56 -15.65 18.11
N VAL A 116 13.16 -14.83 18.98
CA VAL A 116 13.22 -15.13 20.42
C VAL A 116 11.81 -15.06 21.00
N GLU A 117 11.30 -16.19 21.46
CA GLU A 117 9.96 -16.29 22.06
C GLU A 117 9.90 -15.55 23.40
N MET A 118 9.18 -14.42 23.43
CA MET A 118 8.94 -13.61 24.63
C MET A 118 7.55 -13.80 25.24
N ARG A 119 6.65 -14.55 24.57
CA ARG A 119 5.34 -14.92 25.11
C ARG A 119 5.32 -16.35 25.64
N GLU A 120 4.58 -16.56 26.73
CA GLU A 120 4.36 -17.91 27.27
C GLU A 120 3.31 -18.71 26.47
N GLU A 121 2.33 -18.02 25.88
CA GLU A 121 1.22 -18.61 25.12
C GLU A 121 1.08 -17.93 23.75
N SER A 122 0.74 -18.72 22.73
CA SER A 122 0.43 -18.24 21.39
C SER A 122 -0.86 -17.41 21.38
N ILE A 123 -0.89 -16.34 20.60
CA ILE A 123 -2.06 -15.46 20.50
C ILE A 123 -3.16 -16.07 19.64
N GLU A 124 -4.41 -16.01 20.10
CA GLU A 124 -5.59 -16.39 19.31
C GLU A 124 -6.23 -15.18 18.63
N VAL A 125 -5.68 -14.75 17.49
CA VAL A 125 -6.14 -13.55 16.77
C VAL A 125 -7.58 -13.63 16.26
N GLU A 126 -8.11 -14.83 16.04
CA GLU A 126 -9.50 -15.11 15.62
C GLU A 126 -10.55 -14.51 16.56
N THR A 127 -10.22 -14.40 17.85
CA THR A 127 -11.13 -13.86 18.85
C THR A 127 -11.04 -12.34 18.98
N ALA A 128 -9.94 -11.74 18.52
CA ALA A 128 -9.60 -10.33 18.70
C ALA A 128 -9.80 -9.83 20.14
N THR A 129 -9.36 -10.64 21.12
CA THR A 129 -9.47 -10.31 22.56
C THR A 129 -8.15 -9.93 23.19
N GLN A 130 -7.02 -10.28 22.56
CA GLN A 130 -5.68 -10.03 23.05
C GLN A 130 -5.02 -8.92 22.21
N PRO A 131 -4.21 -8.04 22.82
CA PRO A 131 -3.42 -7.09 22.06
C PRO A 131 -2.25 -7.76 21.35
N ILE A 132 -1.95 -7.27 20.15
CA ILE A 132 -0.92 -7.81 19.27
C ILE A 132 0.12 -6.74 18.90
N SER A 133 1.31 -7.18 18.54
CA SER A 133 2.44 -6.34 18.16
C SER A 133 2.97 -6.71 16.77
N PHE A 134 3.47 -5.70 16.06
CA PHE A 134 4.12 -5.84 14.78
C PHE A 134 5.44 -5.07 14.78
N VAL A 135 6.42 -5.55 14.05
CA VAL A 135 7.47 -4.69 13.50
C VAL A 135 7.27 -4.50 12.01
N LEU A 136 7.28 -3.25 11.57
CA LEU A 136 7.20 -2.86 10.16
C LEU A 136 8.60 -2.43 9.71
N LEU A 137 9.15 -3.16 8.75
CA LEU A 137 10.49 -2.95 8.21
C LEU A 137 10.37 -2.43 6.78
N GLY A 138 10.89 -1.22 6.53
CA GLY A 138 11.08 -0.71 5.18
C GLY A 138 12.52 -0.96 4.74
N VAL A 139 12.73 -1.83 3.75
CA VAL A 139 14.05 -2.30 3.35
C VAL A 139 14.49 -1.70 2.01
N ASP A 140 15.75 -1.24 1.96
CA ASP A 140 16.37 -0.82 0.70
C ASP A 140 17.23 -1.96 0.15
N THR A 141 16.59 -2.84 -0.63
CA THR A 141 17.22 -3.97 -1.33
C THR A 141 17.60 -3.62 -2.77
N GLY A 142 17.53 -2.35 -3.18
CA GLY A 142 17.49 -1.96 -4.59
C GLY A 142 16.10 -2.13 -5.21
N THR A 143 15.94 -1.70 -6.46
CA THR A 143 14.69 -1.87 -7.25
C THR A 143 14.87 -3.00 -8.27
N ALA A 144 13.77 -3.48 -8.87
CA ALA A 144 13.85 -4.45 -9.97
C ALA A 144 14.71 -4.00 -11.17
N GLU A 145 15.06 -2.72 -11.26
CA GLU A 145 15.90 -2.13 -12.30
C GLU A 145 17.38 -2.02 -11.90
N GLU A 146 17.70 -2.11 -10.59
CA GLU A 146 19.04 -2.03 -10.02
C GLU A 146 19.26 -3.21 -9.06
N GLU A 147 19.58 -4.39 -9.61
CA GLU A 147 19.96 -5.58 -8.82
C GLU A 147 21.19 -5.24 -7.95
N ARG A 148 20.98 -5.05 -6.65
CA ARG A 148 22.08 -4.99 -5.68
C ARG A 148 22.42 -6.42 -5.24
N THR A 149 23.71 -6.74 -5.26
CA THR A 149 24.24 -8.00 -4.71
C THR A 149 24.36 -7.98 -3.19
N GLU A 150 24.13 -6.82 -2.55
CA GLU A 150 24.21 -6.63 -1.11
C GLU A 150 22.85 -6.92 -0.46
N THR A 151 22.85 -7.64 0.67
CA THR A 151 21.71 -7.65 1.60
C THR A 151 21.41 -6.20 1.97
N GLY A 152 20.17 -5.76 1.72
CA GLY A 152 19.73 -4.39 1.96
C GLY A 152 19.85 -3.94 3.42
N ARG A 153 19.34 -2.75 3.74
CA ARG A 153 19.22 -2.27 5.13
C ARG A 153 17.77 -1.91 5.45
N SER A 154 17.36 -2.08 6.70
CA SER A 154 16.08 -1.60 7.21
C SER A 154 16.15 -0.09 7.49
N ASP A 155 15.87 0.71 6.48
CA ASP A 155 15.87 2.17 6.57
C ASP A 155 14.65 2.73 7.30
N THR A 156 13.62 1.91 7.48
CA THR A 156 12.44 2.22 8.30
C THR A 156 12.20 1.10 9.29
N ILE A 157 12.09 1.44 10.57
CA ILE A 157 11.78 0.52 11.66
C ILE A 157 10.65 1.13 12.47
N ILE A 158 9.46 0.53 12.41
CA ILE A 158 8.28 0.99 13.14
C ILE A 158 7.70 -0.16 13.93
N VAL A 159 7.63 0.00 15.24
CA VAL A 159 6.90 -0.92 16.12
C VAL A 159 5.46 -0.47 16.20
N CYS A 160 4.54 -1.40 16.02
CA CYS A 160 3.10 -1.15 16.06
C CYS A 160 2.46 -2.07 17.09
N THR A 161 1.68 -1.54 18.02
CA THR A 161 0.81 -2.36 18.89
C THR A 161 -0.64 -2.06 18.58
N VAL A 162 -1.48 -3.09 18.58
CA VAL A 162 -2.90 -2.99 18.27
C VAL A 162 -3.68 -3.63 19.41
N ASN A 163 -4.36 -2.81 20.20
CA ASN A 163 -5.13 -3.29 21.35
C ASN A 163 -6.64 -3.24 21.06
N PRO A 164 -7.34 -4.39 21.02
CA PRO A 164 -8.78 -4.46 20.75
C PRO A 164 -9.66 -4.00 21.92
N ASN A 165 -9.13 -4.06 23.15
CA ASN A 165 -9.81 -3.69 24.39
C ASN A 165 -9.84 -2.16 24.59
N THR A 166 -8.68 -1.50 24.42
CA THR A 166 -8.55 -0.04 24.46
C THR A 166 -8.99 0.62 23.14
N LYS A 167 -9.07 -0.16 22.06
CA LYS A 167 -9.37 0.30 20.68
C LYS A 167 -8.38 1.33 20.19
N THR A 168 -7.10 1.07 20.45
CA THR A 168 -6.00 1.95 20.07
C THR A 168 -4.96 1.17 19.30
N THR A 169 -4.38 1.82 18.30
CA THR A 169 -3.13 1.42 17.66
C THR A 169 -2.03 2.41 18.05
N THR A 170 -0.89 1.92 18.48
CA THR A 170 0.27 2.74 18.84
C THR A 170 1.40 2.47 17.86
N LEU A 171 1.96 3.52 17.26
CA LEU A 171 3.09 3.46 16.35
C LEU A 171 4.30 4.11 17.01
N LEU A 172 5.42 3.41 17.09
CA LEU A 172 6.71 3.92 17.53
C LEU A 172 7.72 3.80 16.38
N SER A 173 8.21 4.94 15.88
CA SER A 173 9.33 4.94 14.93
C SER A 173 10.66 4.93 15.66
N ILE A 174 11.53 4.00 15.26
CA ILE A 174 12.91 3.91 15.75
C ILE A 174 13.85 4.40 14.63
N PRO A 175 14.71 5.41 14.89
CA PRO A 175 15.71 5.86 13.94
C PRO A 175 16.64 4.72 13.53
N ARG A 176 16.91 4.59 12.24
CA ARG A 176 17.77 3.53 11.69
C ARG A 176 19.20 3.52 12.24
N ASP A 177 19.69 4.69 12.64
CA ASP A 177 21.04 4.91 13.17
C ASP A 177 21.12 4.71 14.70
N THR A 178 20.05 4.21 15.34
CA THR A 178 19.99 3.93 16.78
C THR A 178 21.12 2.98 17.20
N TYR A 179 21.91 3.36 18.20
CA TYR A 179 22.95 2.51 18.77
C TYR A 179 22.30 1.45 19.67
N SER A 180 22.38 0.18 19.25
CA SER A 180 21.74 -0.94 19.95
C SER A 180 22.58 -2.21 19.85
N GLU A 181 22.34 -3.14 20.78
CA GLU A 181 22.86 -4.49 20.67
C GLU A 181 22.26 -5.17 19.43
N ILE A 182 23.09 -5.87 18.65
CA ILE A 182 22.66 -6.59 17.46
C ILE A 182 22.51 -8.07 17.80
N MET A 183 21.27 -8.48 18.07
CA MET A 183 20.97 -9.81 18.60
C MET A 183 21.22 -10.93 17.59
N GLY A 184 22.03 -11.92 17.97
CA GLY A 184 22.41 -13.04 17.10
C GLY A 184 23.68 -12.81 16.28
N TYR A 185 24.29 -11.61 16.35
CA TYR A 185 25.57 -11.35 15.68
C TYR A 185 26.70 -12.26 16.19
N GLY A 186 26.78 -12.43 17.51
CA GLY A 186 27.75 -13.31 18.17
C GLY A 186 27.71 -14.74 17.64
N ASP A 187 26.50 -15.31 17.53
CA ASP A 187 26.27 -16.67 17.04
C ASP A 187 26.62 -16.82 15.56
N LEU A 188 26.34 -15.80 14.74
CA LEU A 188 26.56 -15.84 13.30
C LEU A 188 28.04 -15.69 12.91
N TYR A 189 28.80 -14.88 13.65
CA TYR A 189 30.18 -14.51 13.31
C TYR A 189 31.25 -15.02 14.30
N ASP A 190 30.89 -15.92 15.22
CA ASP A 190 31.78 -16.44 16.28
C ASP A 190 32.43 -15.30 17.10
N TYR A 191 31.66 -14.23 17.32
CA TYR A 191 32.08 -13.07 18.10
C TYR A 191 31.78 -13.28 19.58
N TYR A 192 32.76 -13.01 20.44
CA TYR A 192 32.63 -13.25 21.87
C TYR A 192 32.15 -11.99 22.60
N GLY A 193 30.90 -12.02 23.05
CA GLY A 193 30.25 -10.94 23.78
C GLY A 193 29.20 -10.20 22.95
N ASP A 194 28.64 -9.16 23.55
CA ASP A 194 27.55 -8.38 22.96
C ASP A 194 28.13 -7.44 21.88
N TYR A 195 27.51 -7.41 20.71
CA TYR A 195 27.94 -6.56 19.60
C TYR A 195 26.97 -5.40 19.43
N TYR A 196 27.50 -4.17 19.43
CA TYR A 196 26.70 -2.94 19.32
C TYR A 196 27.01 -2.19 18.04
N ASP A 197 25.97 -1.81 17.31
CA ASP A 197 26.08 -1.01 16.10
C ASP A 197 24.75 -0.29 15.82
N LYS A 198 24.60 0.30 14.64
CA LYS A 198 23.35 0.88 14.17
C LYS A 198 22.30 -0.20 14.00
N MET A 199 21.10 0.05 14.51
CA MET A 199 20.00 -0.89 14.47
C MET A 199 19.67 -1.39 13.05
N ASN A 200 19.82 -0.55 12.01
CA ASN A 200 19.58 -0.98 10.63
C ASN A 200 20.60 -2.00 10.09
N HIS A 201 21.75 -2.17 10.73
CA HIS A 201 22.72 -3.18 10.37
C HIS A 201 22.29 -4.59 10.80
N ALA A 202 21.36 -4.73 11.76
CA ALA A 202 20.75 -6.00 12.11
C ALA A 202 20.19 -6.72 10.87
N TYR A 203 19.52 -5.96 9.99
CA TYR A 203 19.02 -6.50 8.73
C TYR A 203 20.13 -6.87 7.75
N ALA A 204 21.18 -6.04 7.65
CA ALA A 204 22.29 -6.32 6.74
C ALA A 204 23.06 -7.59 7.11
N PHE A 205 23.17 -7.88 8.41
CA PHE A 205 23.89 -9.04 8.95
C PHE A 205 23.05 -10.32 8.96
N GLY A 206 21.82 -10.26 9.48
CA GLY A 206 20.99 -11.44 9.72
C GLY A 206 19.55 -11.31 9.25
N GLY A 207 19.26 -10.33 8.39
CA GLY A 207 17.94 -10.11 7.81
C GLY A 207 16.88 -9.77 8.85
N THR A 208 15.65 -10.17 8.53
CA THR A 208 14.46 -9.90 9.34
C THR A 208 14.53 -10.54 10.73
N GLU A 209 15.15 -11.71 10.87
CA GLU A 209 15.32 -12.41 12.14
C GLU A 209 16.08 -11.57 13.17
N MET A 210 17.30 -11.18 12.78
CA MET A 210 18.19 -10.39 13.61
C MET A 210 17.59 -9.00 13.89
N SER A 211 16.85 -8.43 12.93
CA SER A 211 16.14 -7.16 13.11
C SER A 211 15.04 -7.25 14.17
N ILE A 212 14.19 -8.28 14.11
CA ILE A 212 13.12 -8.49 15.09
C ILE A 212 13.72 -8.70 16.48
N ASN A 213 14.71 -9.60 16.60
CA ASN A 213 15.34 -9.90 17.88
C ASN A 213 16.02 -8.67 18.50
N THR A 214 16.67 -7.84 17.67
CA THR A 214 17.26 -6.57 18.09
C THR A 214 16.22 -5.58 18.61
N VAL A 215 15.07 -5.46 17.94
CA VAL A 215 13.97 -4.59 18.40
C VAL A 215 13.33 -5.12 19.68
N GLN A 216 13.13 -6.43 19.78
CA GLN A 216 12.62 -7.08 20.99
C GLN A 216 13.52 -6.81 22.20
N GLU A 217 14.83 -6.96 22.04
CA GLU A 217 15.80 -6.65 23.10
C GLU A 217 15.82 -5.15 23.44
N PHE A 218 15.85 -4.29 22.41
CA PHE A 218 15.94 -2.85 22.59
C PHE A 218 14.78 -2.28 23.43
N LEU A 219 13.55 -2.77 23.20
CA LEU A 219 12.33 -2.31 23.86
C LEU A 219 11.84 -3.22 24.97
N ASN A 220 12.39 -4.42 25.14
CA ASN A 220 11.89 -5.47 26.02
C ASN A 220 10.37 -5.71 25.87
N ILE A 221 9.93 -6.00 24.64
CA ILE A 221 8.55 -6.37 24.31
C ILE A 221 8.52 -7.55 23.34
N PRO A 222 7.50 -8.43 23.41
CA PRO A 222 7.29 -9.42 22.36
C PRO A 222 6.91 -8.73 21.05
N ILE A 223 7.38 -9.26 19.92
CA ILE A 223 6.94 -8.94 18.57
C ILE A 223 6.25 -10.18 17.99
N ASP A 224 4.93 -10.08 17.80
CA ASP A 224 4.09 -11.22 17.40
C ASP A 224 4.15 -11.44 15.89
N TYR A 225 4.20 -10.34 15.14
CA TYR A 225 4.18 -10.35 13.69
C TYR A 225 5.21 -9.38 13.11
N TYR A 226 5.57 -9.59 11.85
CA TYR A 226 6.34 -8.61 11.09
C TYR A 226 5.74 -8.37 9.71
N VAL A 227 6.04 -7.20 9.16
CA VAL A 227 5.81 -6.87 7.76
C VAL A 227 7.06 -6.18 7.22
N GLU A 228 7.71 -6.81 6.25
CA GLU A 228 8.84 -6.29 5.52
C GLU A 228 8.37 -5.80 4.14
N VAL A 229 8.76 -4.59 3.76
CA VAL A 229 8.33 -3.94 2.52
C VAL A 229 9.53 -3.26 1.87
N ASN A 230 9.81 -3.58 0.60
CA ASN A 230 10.79 -2.84 -0.19
C ASN A 230 10.15 -1.62 -0.88
N PHE A 231 10.91 -0.84 -1.65
CA PHE A 231 10.35 0.35 -2.31
C PHE A 231 9.25 0.04 -3.31
N ASP A 232 9.42 -1.02 -4.11
CA ASP A 232 8.41 -1.45 -5.09
C ASP A 232 7.14 -1.93 -4.38
N GLY A 233 7.28 -2.59 -3.23
CA GLY A 233 6.19 -3.04 -2.38
C GLY A 233 5.36 -1.89 -1.82
N LEU A 234 5.98 -0.79 -1.40
CA LEU A 234 5.22 0.38 -0.97
C LEU A 234 4.41 0.97 -2.14
N VAL A 235 4.99 1.04 -3.34
CA VAL A 235 4.30 1.51 -4.54
C VAL A 235 3.11 0.61 -4.85
N ASP A 236 3.34 -0.70 -4.87
CA ASP A 236 2.33 -1.72 -5.15
C ASP A 236 1.18 -1.69 -4.14
N ILE A 237 1.46 -1.58 -2.83
CA ILE A 237 0.43 -1.46 -1.78
C ILE A 237 -0.47 -0.26 -2.06
N VAL A 238 0.13 0.92 -2.29
CA VAL A 238 -0.62 2.17 -2.47
C VAL A 238 -1.43 2.14 -3.76
N ASP A 239 -0.87 1.63 -4.86
CA ASP A 239 -1.58 1.53 -6.12
C ASP A 239 -2.69 0.48 -6.07
N ALA A 240 -2.48 -0.65 -5.37
CA ALA A 240 -3.48 -1.70 -5.19
C ALA A 240 -4.71 -1.22 -4.40
N VAL A 241 -4.52 -0.30 -3.45
CA VAL A 241 -5.64 0.36 -2.74
C VAL A 241 -6.25 1.53 -3.53
N GLY A 242 -5.72 1.86 -4.71
CA GLY A 242 -6.22 2.92 -5.57
C GLY A 242 -5.80 4.33 -5.11
N GLY A 243 -4.60 4.44 -4.55
CA GLY A 243 -4.00 5.66 -4.04
C GLY A 243 -4.47 6.04 -2.64
N ILE A 244 -3.64 6.85 -1.96
CA ILE A 244 -3.86 7.30 -0.57
C ILE A 244 -4.06 8.80 -0.51
N GLU A 245 -4.99 9.27 0.32
CA GLU A 245 -5.21 10.71 0.51
C GLU A 245 -4.31 11.23 1.63
N ILE A 246 -3.47 12.23 1.31
CA ILE A 246 -2.54 12.85 2.28
C ILE A 246 -2.64 14.37 2.17
N THR A 247 -2.59 15.03 3.33
CA THR A 247 -2.37 16.48 3.42
C THR A 247 -0.91 16.75 3.71
N SER A 248 -0.20 17.43 2.81
CA SER A 248 1.24 17.65 3.00
C SER A 248 1.52 18.63 4.15
N PRO A 249 2.44 18.31 5.09
CA PRO A 249 2.78 19.21 6.19
C PRO A 249 3.75 20.34 5.79
N LEU A 250 4.36 20.26 4.60
CA LEU A 250 5.27 21.29 4.09
C LEU A 250 5.27 21.32 2.55
N THR A 251 5.88 22.36 2.00
CA THR A 251 6.11 22.48 0.55
C THR A 251 7.49 21.97 0.18
N PHE A 252 7.57 21.00 -0.72
CA PHE A 252 8.84 20.41 -1.17
C PHE A 252 8.68 19.72 -2.52
N ASP A 253 9.80 19.46 -3.18
CA ASP A 253 9.90 18.62 -4.37
C ASP A 253 10.92 17.51 -4.16
N PHE A 254 10.65 16.32 -4.68
CA PHE A 254 11.55 15.18 -4.47
C PHE A 254 11.49 14.16 -5.61
N TYR A 255 12.47 14.20 -6.50
CA TYR A 255 12.56 13.41 -7.75
C TYR A 255 11.26 13.41 -8.58
N GLY A 256 10.70 14.59 -8.84
CA GLY A 256 9.61 14.78 -9.80
C GLY A 256 8.33 15.34 -9.18
N PRO A 257 7.67 14.64 -8.23
CA PRO A 257 6.48 15.15 -7.58
C PRO A 257 6.76 16.42 -6.77
N GLN A 258 5.79 17.34 -6.80
CA GLN A 258 5.73 18.49 -5.92
C GLN A 258 4.63 18.26 -4.88
N PHE A 259 4.93 18.63 -3.63
CA PHE A 259 4.00 18.63 -2.51
C PHE A 259 3.89 20.05 -2.00
N ILE A 260 2.67 20.51 -1.73
CA ILE A 260 2.40 21.87 -1.27
C ILE A 260 1.81 21.80 0.14
N GLU A 261 2.33 22.61 1.05
CA GLU A 261 1.88 22.67 2.43
C GLU A 261 0.36 22.93 2.52
N GLY A 262 -0.32 22.11 3.32
CA GLY A 262 -1.77 22.18 3.53
C GLY A 262 -2.61 21.67 2.35
N GLU A 263 -2.00 21.26 1.24
CA GLU A 263 -2.73 20.64 0.13
C GLU A 263 -3.06 19.18 0.44
N THR A 264 -4.35 18.83 0.37
CA THR A 264 -4.84 17.46 0.42
C THR A 264 -5.03 16.92 -0.99
N ARG A 265 -4.39 15.80 -1.33
CA ARG A 265 -4.58 15.12 -2.61
C ARG A 265 -4.38 13.62 -2.49
N ILE A 266 -4.87 12.89 -3.50
CA ILE A 266 -4.62 11.45 -3.65
C ILE A 266 -3.23 11.29 -4.26
N LEU A 267 -2.35 10.56 -3.57
CA LEU A 267 -1.03 10.17 -4.02
C LEU A 267 -1.09 8.79 -4.68
N THR A 268 -0.39 8.63 -5.82
CA THR A 268 -0.05 7.31 -6.36
C THR A 268 1.05 6.65 -5.54
N GLY A 269 1.34 5.37 -5.78
CA GLY A 269 2.40 4.65 -5.09
C GLY A 269 3.76 5.31 -5.26
N PHE A 270 4.11 5.71 -6.48
CA PHE A 270 5.35 6.46 -6.73
C PHE A 270 5.38 7.77 -5.92
N GLU A 271 4.31 8.54 -5.90
CA GLU A 271 4.27 9.79 -5.14
C GLU A 271 4.34 9.55 -3.62
N ALA A 272 3.69 8.51 -3.10
CA ALA A 272 3.75 8.12 -1.71
C ALA A 272 5.16 7.70 -1.28
N LEU A 273 5.88 6.96 -2.12
CA LEU A 273 7.28 6.61 -1.90
C LEU A 273 8.15 7.87 -1.80
N GLN A 274 8.00 8.80 -2.75
CA GLN A 274 8.76 10.05 -2.73
C GLN A 274 8.44 10.92 -1.53
N PHE A 275 7.16 10.98 -1.13
CA PHE A 275 6.72 11.66 0.08
C PHE A 275 7.38 11.08 1.34
N ALA A 276 7.41 9.75 1.47
CA ALA A 276 7.98 9.06 2.64
C ALA A 276 9.51 9.09 2.71
N ARG A 277 10.22 9.32 1.60
CA ARG A 277 11.70 9.29 1.54
C ARG A 277 12.36 10.64 1.72
N MET A 278 11.67 11.75 1.44
CA MET A 278 12.25 13.08 1.52
C MET A 278 12.74 13.38 2.95
N ARG A 279 13.99 13.84 3.07
CA ARG A 279 14.63 14.22 4.36
C ARG A 279 15.25 15.63 4.33
N LYS A 280 16.00 15.95 3.27
CA LYS A 280 16.90 17.11 3.23
C LYS A 280 16.20 18.47 3.21
N GLN A 281 14.96 18.53 2.74
CA GLN A 281 14.17 19.78 2.69
C GLN A 281 13.25 19.93 3.91
N ASP A 282 13.30 18.98 4.85
CA ASP A 282 12.54 19.05 6.09
C ASP A 282 13.36 19.72 7.19
N PRO A 283 12.84 20.77 7.86
CA PRO A 283 13.51 21.36 9.02
C PRO A 283 13.68 20.37 10.18
N ASP A 284 12.81 19.35 10.31
CA ASP A 284 12.91 18.28 11.31
C ASP A 284 13.80 17.12 10.83
N GLY A 285 14.40 17.21 9.63
CA GLY A 285 15.31 16.21 9.09
C GLY A 285 14.72 14.78 9.07
N ASP A 286 15.38 13.86 9.77
CA ASP A 286 14.98 12.45 9.82
C ASP A 286 13.67 12.23 10.59
N LEU A 287 13.44 12.99 11.67
CA LEU A 287 12.20 12.94 12.43
C LEU A 287 11.01 13.32 11.54
N GLY A 288 11.17 14.36 10.72
CA GLY A 288 10.16 14.76 9.75
C GLY A 288 9.87 13.68 8.69
N ARG A 289 10.89 12.95 8.25
CA ARG A 289 10.72 11.76 7.40
C ARG A 289 9.92 10.67 8.10
N GLN A 290 10.24 10.36 9.36
CA GLN A 290 9.52 9.35 10.16
C GLN A 290 8.04 9.73 10.36
N LYS A 291 7.74 11.01 10.64
CA LYS A 291 6.36 11.53 10.69
C LYS A 291 5.61 11.25 9.39
N ARG A 292 6.22 11.51 8.23
CA ARG A 292 5.61 11.22 6.92
C ARG A 292 5.42 9.73 6.67
N GLN A 293 6.35 8.87 7.10
CA GLN A 293 6.19 7.41 6.99
C GLN A 293 4.96 6.92 7.77
N GLN A 294 4.76 7.40 9.01
CA GLN A 294 3.55 7.10 9.79
C GLN A 294 2.28 7.66 9.15
N MET A 295 2.34 8.85 8.52
CA MET A 295 1.22 9.39 7.75
C MET A 295 0.83 8.49 6.56
N VAL A 296 1.81 7.94 5.84
CA VAL A 296 1.57 7.00 4.74
C VAL A 296 0.92 5.72 5.25
N ILE A 297 1.44 5.12 6.32
CA ILE A 297 0.86 3.92 6.94
C ILE A 297 -0.59 4.17 7.35
N LYS A 298 -0.85 5.28 8.04
CA LYS A 298 -2.21 5.64 8.45
C LYS A 298 -3.14 5.82 7.25
N ALA A 299 -2.70 6.49 6.19
CA ALA A 299 -3.51 6.71 5.00
C ALA A 299 -3.80 5.40 4.24
N ILE A 300 -2.85 4.45 4.22
CA ILE A 300 -3.07 3.08 3.71
C ILE A 300 -4.15 2.38 4.55
N LEU A 301 -4.03 2.41 5.88
CA LEU A 301 -5.01 1.79 6.78
C LEU A 301 -6.40 2.40 6.61
N ASP A 302 -6.52 3.73 6.59
CA ASP A 302 -7.79 4.44 6.35
C ASP A 302 -8.43 4.02 5.01
N LYS A 303 -7.60 3.85 3.97
CA LYS A 303 -8.06 3.39 2.66
C LYS A 303 -8.57 1.94 2.70
N VAL A 304 -7.81 1.03 3.30
CA VAL A 304 -8.22 -0.37 3.46
C VAL A 304 -9.51 -0.50 4.27
N LEU A 305 -9.64 0.27 5.35
CA LEU A 305 -10.84 0.28 6.19
C LEU A 305 -12.06 0.82 5.45
N THR A 306 -11.92 1.82 4.57
CA THR A 306 -13.04 2.42 3.83
C THR A 306 -13.48 1.61 2.62
N MET A 307 -12.59 0.84 1.99
CA MET A 307 -12.91 -0.03 0.85
C MET A 307 -13.83 -1.21 1.20
N GLY A 308 -13.94 -1.55 2.50
CA GLY A 308 -14.73 -2.67 3.00
C GLY A 308 -14.03 -4.01 2.77
N THR A 309 -13.98 -4.84 3.82
CA THR A 309 -13.19 -6.09 3.94
C THR A 309 -13.38 -7.12 2.81
N VAL A 310 -14.40 -6.97 1.96
CA VAL A 310 -14.86 -8.01 1.02
C VAL A 310 -14.39 -7.76 -0.42
N VAL A 311 -13.93 -6.55 -0.78
CA VAL A 311 -13.60 -6.23 -2.17
C VAL A 311 -12.09 -6.32 -2.40
N ASN A 312 -11.65 -7.51 -2.85
CA ASN A 312 -10.35 -7.78 -3.48
C ASN A 312 -9.07 -7.83 -2.61
N TYR A 313 -9.15 -8.16 -1.31
CA TYR A 313 -7.93 -8.46 -0.52
C TYR A 313 -7.02 -9.50 -1.21
N LYS A 314 -7.62 -10.44 -1.94
CA LYS A 314 -6.97 -11.48 -2.74
C LYS A 314 -6.08 -10.90 -3.83
N ASN A 315 -6.60 -9.93 -4.59
CA ASN A 315 -5.82 -9.28 -5.65
C ASN A 315 -4.73 -8.38 -5.07
N ILE A 316 -5.01 -7.73 -3.93
CA ILE A 316 -4.00 -6.93 -3.22
C ILE A 316 -2.86 -7.86 -2.83
N LEU A 317 -3.12 -8.93 -2.07
CA LEU A 317 -2.09 -9.86 -1.63
C LEU A 317 -1.31 -10.48 -2.81
N THR A 318 -1.95 -10.86 -3.91
CA THR A 318 -1.23 -11.35 -5.11
C THR A 318 -0.36 -10.29 -5.79
N THR A 319 -0.70 -9.01 -5.69
CA THR A 319 0.19 -7.94 -6.19
C THR A 319 1.37 -7.69 -5.26
N LEU A 320 1.28 -8.09 -3.99
CA LEU A 320 2.33 -7.88 -2.99
C LEU A 320 3.36 -9.03 -2.93
N GLU A 321 3.16 -10.08 -3.73
CA GLU A 321 3.88 -11.36 -3.62
C GLU A 321 5.40 -11.24 -3.66
N ASP A 322 5.92 -10.43 -4.57
CA ASP A 322 7.36 -10.34 -4.82
C ASP A 322 8.06 -9.29 -3.94
N ASN A 323 7.31 -8.42 -3.25
CA ASN A 323 7.82 -7.17 -2.67
C ASN A 323 7.45 -6.95 -1.18
N VAL A 324 6.70 -7.89 -0.60
CA VAL A 324 6.30 -7.88 0.81
C VAL A 324 6.57 -9.26 1.41
N GLN A 325 7.13 -9.29 2.62
CA GLN A 325 7.26 -10.51 3.41
C GLN A 325 6.59 -10.32 4.78
N LEU A 326 5.95 -11.36 5.30
CA LEU A 326 5.29 -11.35 6.62
C LEU A 326 5.21 -12.77 7.19
N ASN A 327 4.92 -12.90 8.47
CA ASN A 327 4.70 -14.19 9.14
C ASN A 327 3.22 -14.46 9.51
N MET A 328 2.27 -13.74 8.91
CA MET A 328 0.84 -13.99 9.11
C MET A 328 0.27 -14.90 8.02
N SER A 329 -0.52 -15.89 8.40
CA SER A 329 -1.37 -16.61 7.45
C SER A 329 -2.49 -15.71 6.93
N LEU A 330 -3.07 -16.09 5.78
CA LEU A 330 -4.19 -15.35 5.20
C LEU A 330 -5.38 -15.22 6.15
N ASP A 331 -5.69 -16.29 6.88
CA ASP A 331 -6.81 -16.31 7.82
C ASP A 331 -6.54 -15.32 8.97
N GLU A 332 -5.31 -15.28 9.49
CA GLU A 332 -4.90 -14.30 10.50
C GLU A 332 -5.00 -12.85 9.98
N ILE A 333 -4.56 -12.56 8.75
CA ILE A 333 -4.70 -11.23 8.14
C ILE A 333 -6.18 -10.81 8.09
N ILE A 334 -7.07 -11.72 7.68
CA ILE A 334 -8.52 -11.46 7.62
C ILE A 334 -9.10 -11.25 9.02
N SER A 335 -8.69 -12.05 9.99
CA SER A 335 -9.12 -11.96 11.38
C SER A 335 -8.64 -10.68 12.04
N ILE A 336 -7.40 -10.27 11.80
CA ILE A 336 -6.83 -9.00 12.25
C ILE A 336 -7.62 -7.83 11.64
N ALA A 337 -7.77 -7.81 10.30
CA ALA A 337 -8.46 -6.74 9.59
C ALA A 337 -9.94 -6.58 10.00
N SER A 338 -10.62 -7.68 10.36
CA SER A 338 -12.02 -7.66 10.75
C SER A 338 -12.24 -7.46 12.26
N GLY A 339 -11.46 -8.14 13.10
CA GLY A 339 -11.57 -8.14 14.55
C GLY A 339 -11.00 -6.88 15.21
N TYR A 340 -9.88 -6.35 14.68
CA TYR A 340 -9.17 -5.20 15.24
C TYR A 340 -9.50 -3.89 14.54
N ARG A 341 -10.47 -3.91 13.61
CA ARG A 341 -10.90 -2.75 12.83
C ARG A 341 -11.07 -1.46 13.64
N LYS A 342 -11.68 -1.56 14.84
CA LYS A 342 -11.93 -0.39 15.70
C LYS A 342 -10.64 0.19 16.29
N SER A 343 -9.65 -0.65 16.54
CA SER A 343 -8.34 -0.21 17.03
C SER A 343 -7.59 0.59 15.98
N MET A 344 -7.71 0.15 14.72
CA MET A 344 -7.13 0.84 13.56
C MET A 344 -7.81 2.17 13.20
N GLU A 345 -8.84 2.62 13.94
CA GLU A 345 -9.46 3.93 13.75
C GLU A 345 -8.81 5.01 14.64
N THR A 346 -8.08 4.61 15.69
CA THR A 346 -7.47 5.52 16.68
C THR A 346 -5.99 5.25 16.82
N PHE A 347 -5.16 6.25 16.49
CA PHE A 347 -3.70 6.12 16.49
C PHE A 347 -3.03 7.00 17.55
N GLN A 348 -2.07 6.41 18.26
CA GLN A 348 -1.05 7.13 19.01
C GLN A 348 0.27 6.99 18.27
N GLN A 349 1.05 8.07 18.23
CA GLN A 349 2.30 8.14 17.47
C GLN A 349 3.41 8.60 18.42
N PHE A 350 4.48 7.82 18.45
CA PHE A 350 5.69 8.08 19.22
C PHE A 350 6.90 7.99 18.30
N TYR A 351 7.94 8.69 18.70
CA TYR A 351 9.25 8.72 18.06
C TYR A 351 10.27 8.55 19.17
N VAL A 352 11.30 7.74 18.93
CA VAL A 352 12.39 7.60 19.89
C VAL A 352 13.14 8.92 20.00
N GLU A 353 13.26 9.44 21.22
CA GLU A 353 14.09 10.60 21.51
C GLU A 353 15.49 10.16 21.98
N GLY A 354 16.49 10.95 21.63
CA GLY A 354 17.88 10.57 21.80
C GLY A 354 18.82 11.68 21.33
N GLN A 355 20.12 11.43 21.45
CA GLN A 355 21.18 12.37 21.13
C GLN A 355 22.11 11.82 20.06
N GLU A 356 22.62 12.72 19.23
CA GLU A 356 23.64 12.40 18.24
C GLU A 356 24.98 12.15 18.95
N VAL A 357 25.60 11.01 18.68
CA VAL A 357 26.94 10.68 19.20
C VAL A 357 27.85 10.23 18.07
N TYR A 358 29.15 10.45 18.24
CA TYR A 358 30.17 10.00 17.29
C TYR A 358 31.11 9.04 17.99
N ILE A 359 31.16 7.80 17.52
CA ILE A 359 32.07 6.76 17.99
C ILE A 359 33.03 6.49 16.84
N ASP A 360 34.32 6.73 17.05
CA ASP A 360 35.35 6.60 16.01
C ASP A 360 34.99 7.34 14.71
N GLU A 361 34.53 8.59 14.83
CA GLU A 361 34.08 9.46 13.73
C GLU A 361 32.81 9.00 13.00
N ILE A 362 32.21 7.87 13.40
CA ILE A 362 30.96 7.35 12.85
C ILE A 362 29.78 7.89 13.66
N TYR A 363 28.80 8.46 12.95
CA TYR A 363 27.56 8.96 13.54
C TYR A 363 26.66 7.83 14.04
N TYR A 364 26.14 7.96 15.26
CA TYR A 364 25.13 7.11 15.89
C TYR A 364 24.04 7.95 16.56
N TYR A 365 22.86 7.37 16.73
CA TYR A 365 21.77 7.94 17.52
C TYR A 365 21.67 7.20 18.85
N TYR A 366 22.07 7.86 19.93
CA TYR A 366 22.08 7.28 21.26
C TYR A 366 20.76 7.55 21.98
N VAL A 367 20.19 6.52 22.60
CA VAL A 367 18.88 6.58 23.27
C VAL A 367 19.08 6.22 24.73
N ASP A 368 18.73 7.14 25.61
CA ASP A 368 18.91 6.97 27.05
C ASP A 368 18.09 5.76 27.57
N PRO A 369 18.64 4.94 28.49
CA PRO A 369 17.91 3.82 29.08
C PRO A 369 16.59 4.21 29.75
N GLU A 370 16.46 5.41 30.32
CA GLU A 370 15.19 5.92 30.87
C GLU A 370 14.16 6.18 29.77
N GLU A 371 14.58 6.68 28.61
CA GLU A 371 13.71 6.88 27.46
C GLU A 371 13.27 5.54 26.86
N ARG A 372 14.20 4.58 26.75
CA ARG A 372 13.89 3.19 26.36
C ARG A 372 12.89 2.55 27.32
N LEU A 373 13.09 2.71 28.63
CA LEU A 373 12.17 2.23 29.64
C LEU A 373 10.78 2.88 29.49
N ARG A 374 10.72 4.19 29.29
CA ARG A 374 9.46 4.92 29.10
C ARG A 374 8.68 4.36 27.91
N LEU A 375 9.35 4.20 26.77
CA LEU A 375 8.76 3.66 25.55
C LEU A 375 8.37 2.18 25.70
N SER A 376 9.21 1.38 26.35
CA SER A 376 8.93 -0.01 26.72
C SER A 376 7.62 -0.09 27.51
N ASN A 377 7.50 0.65 28.61
CA ASN A 377 6.33 0.60 29.47
C ASN A 377 5.04 1.13 28.80
N ILE A 378 5.15 2.10 27.87
CA ILE A 378 4.02 2.50 27.03
C ILE A 378 3.54 1.31 26.18
N LEU A 379 4.45 0.65 25.46
CA LEU A 379 4.11 -0.46 24.57
C LEU A 379 3.63 -1.69 25.35
N ARG A 380 4.26 -2.00 26.49
CA ARG A 380 3.85 -3.09 27.39
C ARG A 380 2.47 -2.86 27.96
N THR A 381 2.14 -1.63 28.35
CA THR A 381 0.79 -1.27 28.80
C THR A 381 -0.24 -1.48 27.70
N GLU A 382 0.05 -1.05 26.46
CA GLU A 382 -0.83 -1.31 25.32
C GLU A 382 -0.93 -2.81 24.99
N LEU A 383 0.11 -3.59 25.27
CA LEU A 383 0.10 -5.05 25.14
C LEU A 383 -0.48 -5.78 26.37
N GLU A 384 -1.01 -5.06 27.35
CA GLU A 384 -1.54 -5.61 28.61
C GLU A 384 -0.53 -6.50 29.35
N LEU A 385 0.76 -6.17 29.21
CA LEU A 385 1.88 -6.80 29.89
C LEU A 385 2.27 -6.00 31.15
N PRO A 386 2.84 -6.67 32.17
CA PRO A 386 3.38 -5.97 33.34
C PRO A 386 4.47 -4.98 32.93
N GLU A 387 4.49 -3.78 33.52
CA GLU A 387 5.60 -2.84 33.38
C GLU A 387 6.91 -3.46 33.89
N VAL A 388 8.01 -2.99 33.34
CA VAL A 388 9.38 -3.37 33.72
C VAL A 388 10.11 -2.19 34.36
N SER A 389 11.30 -2.46 34.88
CA SER A 389 12.19 -1.49 35.52
C SER A 389 13.46 -1.27 34.69
N LEU A 390 14.28 -0.28 35.09
CA LEU A 390 15.57 -0.02 34.45
C LEU A 390 16.50 -1.25 34.45
N GLU A 391 16.38 -2.13 35.46
CA GLU A 391 17.20 -3.36 35.56
C GLU A 391 16.88 -4.37 34.46
N ASP A 392 15.70 -4.26 33.85
CA ASP A 392 15.22 -5.15 32.79
C ASP A 392 15.49 -4.60 31.37
N ILE A 393 16.05 -3.39 31.26
CA ILE A 393 16.45 -2.80 29.98
C ILE A 393 17.93 -3.11 29.76
N SER A 394 18.26 -3.84 28.69
CA SER A 394 19.67 -4.12 28.37
C SER A 394 20.43 -2.82 28.17
N THR A 395 21.49 -2.63 28.95
CA THR A 395 22.42 -1.51 28.80
C THR A 395 23.77 -2.04 28.36
N SER A 396 24.37 -1.42 27.36
CA SER A 396 25.70 -1.82 26.88
C SER A 396 26.76 -1.59 27.95
N ALA A 397 27.79 -2.44 27.99
CA ALA A 397 28.95 -2.19 28.86
C ALA A 397 29.68 -0.86 28.50
N ASN A 398 29.54 -0.40 27.25
CA ASN A 398 30.08 0.88 26.75
C ASN A 398 29.18 2.10 27.08
N GLU A 399 27.90 1.89 27.43
CA GLU A 399 26.98 2.97 27.85
C GLU A 399 27.43 3.59 29.16
N LEU A 400 27.94 2.76 30.07
CA LEU A 400 28.55 3.22 31.31
C LEU A 400 29.80 4.09 31.06
N ASP A 401 30.51 3.88 29.94
CA ASP A 401 31.69 4.68 29.59
C ASP A 401 31.34 6.00 28.88
N PHE A 402 30.17 6.06 28.22
CA PHE A 402 29.62 7.31 27.66
C PHE A 402 29.23 8.30 28.76
N GLU A 403 28.69 7.82 29.88
CA GLU A 403 28.43 8.65 31.07
C GLU A 403 29.72 9.26 31.64
N THR A 404 30.86 8.55 31.54
CA THR A 404 32.17 9.00 32.06
C THR A 404 32.91 9.97 31.14
N GLN A 405 32.64 10.00 29.83
CA GLN A 405 33.33 10.90 28.90
C GLN A 405 32.64 12.26 28.70
N GLN A 406 31.46 12.48 29.27
CA GLN A 406 30.75 13.77 29.15
C GLN A 406 31.26 14.90 30.08
N TYR A 407 32.42 14.75 30.72
CA TYR A 407 33.02 15.78 31.59
C TYR A 407 34.52 16.00 31.38
N GLU A 408 34.95 16.32 30.16
CA GLU A 408 36.16 17.13 29.94
C GLU A 408 35.91 18.16 28.84
N THR A 409 35.08 19.16 29.12
CA THR A 409 35.17 20.45 28.40
C THR A 409 35.09 21.58 29.41
N ASP A 410 36.11 22.43 29.34
CA ASP A 410 36.52 23.46 30.28
C ASP A 410 35.42 24.15 31.11
N SER A 411 35.63 24.08 32.41
CA SER A 411 35.04 24.94 33.43
C SER A 411 35.25 26.44 33.14
N SER A 412 34.16 27.15 32.86
CA SER A 412 34.01 28.56 33.25
C SER A 412 32.62 28.79 33.82
N SER A 413 32.55 28.71 35.13
CA SER A 413 31.43 29.02 36.01
C SER A 413 30.70 30.33 35.67
N THR A 414 29.38 30.26 35.50
CA THR A 414 28.47 31.29 36.02
C THR A 414 27.31 30.60 36.74
N ASP A 415 27.27 30.84 38.04
CA ASP A 415 26.28 30.40 39.01
C ASP A 415 24.95 31.13 38.77
N THR A 416 23.89 30.41 38.45
CA THR A 416 22.52 30.88 38.68
C THR A 416 21.64 29.73 39.11
N THR A 417 21.34 29.73 40.40
CA THR A 417 20.36 28.88 41.06
C THR A 417 18.96 29.23 40.52
N TYR A 418 18.21 28.25 40.01
CA TYR A 418 16.76 28.39 39.81
C TYR A 418 15.99 27.23 40.45
N ASP A 419 15.08 27.66 41.32
CA ASP A 419 14.19 26.92 42.18
C ASP A 419 13.04 26.28 41.38
N SER A 420 12.67 25.07 41.78
CA SER A 420 11.60 24.26 41.20
C SER A 420 10.26 24.70 41.76
N SER A 421 9.42 25.34 40.95
CA SER A 421 7.96 25.21 41.09
C SER A 421 7.17 25.81 39.90
N THR A 422 6.18 25.03 39.45
CA THR A 422 4.87 25.42 38.91
C THR A 422 4.60 25.08 37.44
N TYR A 423 3.73 24.07 37.27
CA TYR A 423 2.94 23.72 36.09
C TYR A 423 2.18 24.93 35.53
N GLY A 424 2.17 25.08 34.20
CA GLY A 424 1.04 25.67 33.48
C GLY A 424 1.35 26.72 32.41
N GLN A 425 0.96 26.34 31.19
CA GLN A 425 0.52 27.19 30.08
C GLN A 425 1.57 27.59 29.02
N SER A 426 1.16 27.23 27.80
CA SER A 426 1.63 27.57 26.47
C SER A 426 2.24 28.97 26.34
N ASP A 427 3.41 29.04 25.72
CA ASP A 427 3.76 30.14 24.81
C ASP A 427 4.86 29.69 23.83
N VAL A 428 4.64 30.07 22.58
CA VAL A 428 5.47 29.80 21.40
C VAL A 428 6.82 30.51 21.54
N TYR A 429 7.92 29.76 21.47
CA TYR A 429 9.27 30.33 21.37
C TYR A 429 9.79 30.22 19.94
N THR A 430 9.87 31.36 19.24
CA THR A 430 10.62 31.52 18.00
C THR A 430 11.98 32.16 18.32
N PRO A 431 13.13 31.56 17.97
CA PRO A 431 14.41 32.25 18.08
C PRO A 431 14.58 33.22 16.91
N ASN A 432 14.71 34.51 17.22
CA ASN A 432 15.17 35.54 16.30
C ASN A 432 16.65 35.31 15.97
N TYR A 433 16.97 34.94 14.72
CA TYR A 433 18.33 34.98 14.23
C TYR A 433 18.64 36.41 13.75
N SER A 434 19.60 37.07 14.42
CA SER A 434 20.10 38.39 14.04
C SER A 434 21.35 38.19 13.20
N ASP A 435 21.24 38.41 11.89
CA ASP A 435 22.37 38.45 10.96
C ASP A 435 23.20 39.73 11.18
N PRO A 436 24.51 39.65 11.47
CA PRO A 436 25.36 40.81 11.66
C PRO A 436 26.31 41.05 10.48
N TYR A 437 25.89 40.98 9.21
CA TYR A 437 26.63 41.63 8.13
C TYR A 437 25.71 42.21 7.05
N SER A 438 25.39 43.51 7.16
CA SER A 438 24.84 44.30 6.07
C SER A 438 25.79 45.41 5.65
N GLU A 439 25.92 45.52 4.32
CA GLU A 439 26.36 46.66 3.50
C GLU A 439 27.87 46.85 3.25
N GLU A 440 28.29 46.54 2.00
CA GLU A 440 28.92 47.54 1.13
C GLU A 440 28.51 47.30 -0.34
N THR A 441 28.34 48.41 -1.06
CA THR A 441 27.74 48.54 -2.40
C THR A 441 28.74 48.51 -3.56
N VAL A 442 28.35 47.79 -4.63
CA VAL A 442 28.51 48.09 -6.08
C VAL A 442 29.91 48.09 -6.70
N THR A 443 30.13 47.19 -7.68
CA THR A 443 30.40 47.53 -9.09
C THR A 443 30.10 46.35 -10.03
N GLU A 444 29.37 46.62 -11.12
CA GLU A 444 29.18 45.73 -12.27
C GLU A 444 30.51 45.47 -12.99
N GLU A 445 30.83 44.20 -13.28
CA GLU A 445 31.56 43.83 -14.49
C GLU A 445 30.99 42.52 -15.07
N THR A 446 30.43 42.64 -16.27
CA THR A 446 30.07 41.54 -17.18
C THR A 446 31.32 40.80 -17.65
N TYR A 447 31.39 39.48 -17.39
CA TYR A 447 32.18 38.55 -18.18
C TYR A 447 31.40 37.23 -18.38
N THR A 448 31.26 36.85 -19.64
CA THR A 448 30.76 35.56 -20.15
C THR A 448 31.89 34.53 -20.25
N GLU A 449 31.52 33.26 -20.41
CA GLU A 449 32.31 32.01 -20.67
C GLU A 449 32.48 31.13 -19.41
N GLU A 450 32.42 29.80 -19.45
CA GLU A 450 32.14 28.78 -20.47
C GLU A 450 31.84 27.49 -19.67
N TYR A 451 30.96 26.61 -20.15
CA TYR A 451 30.77 25.29 -19.55
C TYR A 451 31.93 24.38 -19.98
N TYR A 452 32.77 23.97 -19.03
CA TYR A 452 33.69 22.84 -19.20
C TYR A 452 33.03 21.57 -18.64
N TYR A 453 32.83 20.59 -19.53
CA TYR A 453 32.68 19.20 -19.15
C TYR A 453 34.05 18.67 -18.70
N ASP A 454 34.11 17.99 -17.57
CA ASP A 454 35.24 17.13 -17.23
C ASP A 454 34.74 15.69 -17.15
N GLU A 455 35.27 14.88 -18.07
CA GLU A 455 35.16 13.43 -18.08
C GLU A 455 36.40 12.86 -17.37
N THR A 456 36.19 11.72 -16.72
CA THR A 456 37.19 10.75 -16.20
C THR A 456 37.86 11.09 -14.85
N ASP A 457 37.59 10.24 -13.84
CA ASP A 457 38.57 9.20 -13.50
C ASP A 457 37.97 8.11 -12.60
N THR A 458 37.96 6.90 -13.16
CA THR A 458 37.72 5.62 -12.48
C THR A 458 38.93 5.26 -11.63
N TYR A 459 38.75 5.12 -10.31
CA TYR A 459 39.72 4.45 -9.45
C TYR A 459 39.23 3.04 -9.12
N TYR A 460 39.98 2.05 -9.60
CA TYR A 460 39.97 0.68 -9.09
C TYR A 460 40.70 0.67 -7.73
N GLU A 461 40.03 0.22 -6.67
CA GLU A 461 40.73 -0.30 -5.49
C GLU A 461 40.70 -1.83 -5.55
N GLU A 462 41.90 -2.42 -5.53
CA GLU A 462 42.12 -3.85 -5.47
C GLU A 462 41.78 -4.38 -4.07
N ASP A 463 40.91 -5.38 -4.03
CA ASP A 463 40.58 -6.16 -2.84
C ASP A 463 41.69 -7.21 -2.56
N PRO A 464 42.38 -7.17 -1.40
CA PRO A 464 43.48 -8.08 -1.11
C PRO A 464 43.03 -9.33 -0.33
N TYR A 465 41.83 -9.89 -0.53
CA TYR A 465 41.50 -11.22 0.05
C TYR A 465 40.64 -12.13 -0.85
N ALA A 466 41.06 -12.32 -2.11
CA ALA A 466 40.52 -13.40 -2.96
C ALA A 466 41.17 -14.76 -2.61
N SER A 467 40.53 -15.55 -1.74
CA SER A 467 40.87 -16.97 -1.56
C SER A 467 40.15 -17.84 -2.59
N THR A 468 40.94 -18.50 -3.43
CA THR A 468 40.53 -19.50 -4.41
C THR A 468 39.84 -20.71 -3.78
N TYR A 469 38.64 -21.06 -4.23
CA TYR A 469 38.11 -22.42 -4.10
C TYR A 469 37.88 -23.04 -5.48
N ASP A 470 38.58 -24.16 -5.66
CA ASP A 470 38.70 -24.98 -6.85
C ASP A 470 37.47 -25.89 -7.00
N SER A 471 36.93 -25.94 -8.22
CA SER A 471 35.84 -26.81 -8.62
C SER A 471 36.37 -28.21 -8.94
N SER A 472 35.97 -29.22 -8.16
CA SER A 472 35.90 -30.58 -8.70
C SER A 472 34.83 -31.44 -8.00
N TYR A 473 33.96 -31.99 -8.86
CA TYR A 473 32.91 -33.00 -8.69
C TYR A 473 31.50 -32.59 -8.25
#